data_AF-A0A1Q9LHR1-F1
#
_entry.id   AF-A0A1Q9LHR1-F1
#
_cell.length_a   1.000
_cell.length_b   1.000
_cell.length_c   1.000
_cell.angle_alpha   90.00
_cell.angle_beta   90.00
_cell.angle_gamma   90.00
#
_symmetry.space_group_name_H-M   'P 1'
#
loop_
_entity.id
_entity.type
_entity.pdbx_description
1 polymer ?
#
loop_
_entity_poly.entity_id
_entity_poly.type
_entity_poly.pdbx_seq_one_letter_code
_entity_poly.pdbx_strand_id
1 'polypeptide(L)'
;MPTPDPDDAFVRELYDRYRRPLLGFVLRAVGGDHQRAEDVVQETLLRAWRNAGTLEAEKAGPWLYTVARNLVITGYRRQRARVAEVPIEDKDWPRSGDEFEQVLQGWQVAEAMRALSRDHRAVIAELFYRRRTVAEAAKVLGIPPGTVKSRSFYALRALRNALEERGVTEL
;
A
#
# COMPACT_ATOMS: atom_id res chain seq x y z
N MET A 1 -29.30 17.12 -0.97
CA MET A 1 -28.09 16.67 -1.69
C MET A 1 -28.33 15.22 -2.06
N PRO A 2 -28.25 14.79 -3.32
CA PRO A 2 -28.47 13.39 -3.66
C PRO A 2 -27.38 12.55 -2.99
N THR A 3 -27.79 11.45 -2.36
CA THR A 3 -26.85 10.44 -1.85
C THR A 3 -26.09 9.85 -3.03
N PRO A 4 -24.75 9.81 -3.00
CA PRO A 4 -23.98 9.18 -4.07
C PRO A 4 -24.40 7.72 -4.23
N ASP A 5 -24.35 7.24 -5.46
CA ASP A 5 -24.50 5.82 -5.78
C ASP A 5 -23.51 5.01 -4.90
N PRO A 6 -23.92 3.91 -4.26
CA PRO A 6 -23.01 3.03 -3.52
C PRO A 6 -21.73 2.69 -4.29
N ASP A 7 -21.82 2.52 -5.61
CA ASP A 7 -20.69 2.26 -6.48
C ASP A 7 -19.76 3.49 -6.60
N ASP A 8 -20.30 4.71 -6.60
CA ASP A 8 -19.53 5.96 -6.62
C ASP A 8 -18.76 6.18 -5.32
N ALA A 9 -19.38 5.86 -4.18
CA ALA A 9 -18.73 5.97 -2.87
C ALA A 9 -17.57 4.97 -2.75
N PHE A 10 -17.79 3.73 -3.20
CA PHE A 10 -16.78 2.68 -3.25
C PHE A 10 -15.58 3.08 -4.12
N VAL A 11 -15.82 3.60 -5.33
CA VAL A 11 -14.74 4.02 -6.24
C VAL A 11 -13.94 5.18 -5.68
N ARG A 12 -14.61 6.16 -5.06
CA ARG A 12 -13.92 7.30 -4.42
C ARG A 12 -13.00 6.82 -3.31
N GLU A 13 -13.49 5.93 -2.45
CA GLU A 13 -12.68 5.37 -1.37
C GLU A 13 -11.48 4.59 -1.90
N LEU A 14 -11.68 3.75 -2.91
CA LEU A 14 -10.59 3.04 -3.59
C LEU A 14 -9.56 4.01 -4.17
N TYR A 15 -10.02 5.04 -4.86
CA TYR A 15 -9.15 6.02 -5.50
C TYR A 15 -8.30 6.75 -4.44
N ASP A 16 -8.93 7.29 -3.40
CA ASP A 16 -8.27 8.06 -2.36
C ASP A 16 -7.27 7.22 -1.57
N ARG A 17 -7.62 5.95 -1.30
CA ARG A 17 -6.78 5.03 -0.52
C ARG A 17 -5.62 4.45 -1.36
N TYR A 18 -5.88 4.04 -2.60
CA TYR A 18 -4.94 3.19 -3.36
C TYR A 18 -4.22 3.87 -4.51
N ARG A 19 -4.70 5.00 -5.06
CA ARG A 19 -4.06 5.62 -6.23
C ARG A 19 -2.59 5.91 -6.02
N ARG A 20 -2.23 6.62 -4.95
CA ARG A 20 -0.84 7.05 -4.71
C ARG A 20 0.09 5.85 -4.46
N PRO A 21 -0.26 4.88 -3.58
CA PRO A 21 0.54 3.68 -3.40
C PRO A 21 0.70 2.84 -4.68
N LEU A 22 -0.37 2.64 -5.45
CA LEU A 22 -0.32 1.91 -6.72
C LEU A 22 0.55 2.63 -7.74
N LEU A 23 0.41 3.94 -7.89
CA LEU A 23 1.22 4.73 -8.82
C LEU A 23 2.71 4.61 -8.49
N GLY A 24 3.08 4.72 -7.21
CA GLY A 24 4.48 4.54 -6.79
C GLY A 24 5.03 3.14 -7.08
N PHE A 25 4.21 2.10 -6.91
CA PHE A 25 4.58 0.72 -7.25
C PHE A 25 4.76 0.54 -8.75
N VAL A 26 3.78 0.97 -9.55
CA VAL A 26 3.80 0.79 -11.00
C VAL A 26 4.91 1.63 -11.63
N LEU A 27 5.14 2.86 -11.18
CA LEU A 27 6.23 3.72 -11.65
C LEU A 27 7.58 3.02 -11.58
N ARG A 28 7.87 2.33 -10.47
CA ARG A 28 9.09 1.53 -10.35
C ARG A 28 9.08 0.36 -11.35
N ALA A 29 7.96 -0.32 -11.49
CA ALA A 29 7.82 -1.47 -12.38
C ALA A 29 7.94 -1.12 -13.88
N VAL A 30 7.57 0.10 -14.29
CA VAL A 30 7.68 0.56 -15.69
C VAL A 30 8.92 1.40 -15.96
N GLY A 31 9.93 1.37 -15.07
CA GLY A 31 11.20 2.07 -15.27
C GLY A 31 11.08 3.60 -15.24
N GLY A 32 10.08 4.14 -14.53
CA GLY A 32 9.86 5.58 -14.38
C GLY A 32 8.98 6.23 -15.45
N ASP A 33 8.43 5.47 -16.40
CA ASP A 33 7.46 5.98 -17.37
C ASP A 33 6.14 6.37 -16.68
N HIS A 34 5.94 7.68 -16.48
CA HIS A 34 4.80 8.22 -15.75
C HIS A 34 3.47 7.96 -16.46
N GLN A 35 3.43 8.18 -17.77
CA GLN A 35 2.20 8.03 -18.55
C GLN A 35 1.73 6.58 -18.51
N ARG A 36 2.65 5.63 -18.75
CA ARG A 36 2.34 4.21 -18.68
C ARG A 36 1.92 3.77 -17.28
N ALA A 37 2.52 4.37 -16.24
CA ALA A 37 2.14 4.06 -14.87
C ALA A 37 0.72 4.54 -14.54
N GLU A 38 0.35 5.75 -14.97
CA GLU A 38 -1.00 6.26 -14.79
C GLU A 38 -2.04 5.42 -15.52
N ASP A 39 -1.78 5.00 -16.76
CA ASP A 39 -2.68 4.13 -17.54
C ASP A 39 -2.97 2.81 -16.82
N VAL A 40 -1.92 2.17 -16.26
CA VAL A 40 -2.07 0.91 -15.51
C VAL A 40 -2.87 1.12 -14.22
N VAL A 41 -2.64 2.23 -13.50
CA VAL A 41 -3.39 2.52 -12.27
C VAL A 41 -4.86 2.77 -12.60
N GLN A 42 -5.15 3.54 -13.64
CA GLN A 42 -6.52 3.80 -14.09
C GLN A 42 -7.23 2.51 -14.49
N GLU A 43 -6.61 1.67 -15.33
CA GLU A 43 -7.17 0.38 -15.72
C GLU A 43 -7.37 -0.57 -14.53
N THR A 44 -6.46 -0.55 -13.54
CA THR A 44 -6.62 -1.30 -12.28
C THR A 44 -7.86 -0.86 -11.52
N LEU A 45 -8.04 0.45 -11.34
CA LEU A 45 -9.20 1.01 -10.62
C LEU A 45 -10.51 0.79 -11.39
N LEU A 46 -10.49 0.88 -12.73
CA LEU A 46 -11.64 0.56 -13.59
C LEU A 46 -12.06 -0.91 -13.44
N ARG A 47 -11.10 -1.83 -13.35
CA ARG A 47 -11.40 -3.25 -13.08
C ARG A 47 -11.96 -3.45 -11.68
N ALA A 48 -11.46 -2.72 -10.69
CA ALA A 48 -11.99 -2.76 -9.33
C ALA A 48 -13.45 -2.29 -9.29
N TRP A 49 -13.77 -1.20 -9.98
CA TRP A 49 -15.14 -0.70 -10.11
C TRP A 49 -16.08 -1.74 -10.72
N ARG A 50 -15.66 -2.43 -11.78
CA ARG A 50 -16.45 -3.53 -12.38
C ARG A 50 -16.67 -4.73 -11.43
N ASN A 51 -15.90 -4.82 -10.35
CA ASN A 51 -16.01 -5.85 -9.30
C ASN A 51 -16.47 -5.26 -7.96
N ALA A 52 -17.12 -4.09 -7.95
CA ALA A 52 -17.53 -3.41 -6.72
C ALA A 52 -18.43 -4.27 -5.81
N GLY A 53 -19.26 -5.14 -6.39
CA GLY A 53 -20.13 -6.05 -5.63
C GLY A 53 -19.43 -7.19 -4.89
N THR A 54 -18.14 -7.44 -5.13
CA THR A 54 -17.36 -8.53 -4.52
C THR A 54 -16.12 -8.07 -3.76
N LEU A 55 -15.81 -6.77 -3.84
CA LEU A 55 -14.64 -6.18 -3.23
C LEU A 55 -15.04 -5.27 -2.08
N GLU A 56 -14.38 -5.43 -0.94
CA GLU A 56 -14.42 -4.45 0.14
C GLU A 56 -13.24 -3.48 -0.06
N ALA A 57 -13.53 -2.17 -0.14
CA ALA A 57 -12.51 -1.15 -0.45
C ALA A 57 -11.29 -1.27 0.48
N GLU A 58 -11.51 -1.49 1.77
CA GLU A 58 -10.45 -1.58 2.78
C GLU A 58 -9.51 -2.80 2.63
N LYS A 59 -10.01 -3.86 1.99
CA LYS A 59 -9.31 -5.14 1.80
C LYS A 59 -8.88 -5.35 0.34
N ALA A 60 -9.20 -4.42 -0.56
CA ALA A 60 -8.95 -4.56 -1.99
C ALA A 60 -7.47 -4.53 -2.38
N GLY A 61 -6.58 -4.09 -1.48
CA GLY A 61 -5.14 -3.92 -1.75
C GLY A 61 -4.47 -5.08 -2.47
N PRO A 62 -4.38 -6.28 -1.88
CA PRO A 62 -3.73 -7.43 -2.52
C PRO A 62 -4.26 -7.72 -3.92
N TRP A 63 -5.57 -7.59 -4.13
CA TRP A 63 -6.19 -7.77 -5.44
C TRP A 63 -5.75 -6.68 -6.43
N LEU A 64 -5.78 -5.40 -6.03
CA LEU A 64 -5.37 -4.28 -6.86
C LEU A 64 -3.90 -4.39 -7.28
N TYR A 65 -3.00 -4.73 -6.35
CA TYR A 65 -1.58 -4.92 -6.63
C TYR A 65 -1.34 -6.10 -7.58
N THR A 66 -2.11 -7.18 -7.45
CA THR A 66 -2.07 -8.33 -8.36
C THR A 66 -2.52 -7.92 -9.77
N VAL A 67 -3.63 -7.20 -9.89
CA VAL A 67 -4.14 -6.70 -11.18
C VAL A 67 -3.14 -5.77 -11.85
N ALA A 68 -2.61 -4.79 -11.11
CA ALA A 68 -1.61 -3.84 -11.61
C ALA A 68 -0.36 -4.57 -12.12
N ARG A 69 0.16 -5.53 -11.35
CA ARG A 69 1.29 -6.37 -11.77
C ARG A 69 1.00 -7.12 -13.08
N ASN A 70 -0.16 -7.76 -13.18
CA ASN A 70 -0.55 -8.52 -14.36
C ASN A 70 -0.68 -7.63 -15.60
N LEU A 71 -1.19 -6.41 -15.45
CA LEU A 71 -1.26 -5.41 -16.51
C LEU A 71 0.13 -5.01 -17.00
N VAL A 72 1.06 -4.73 -16.10
CA VAL A 72 2.45 -4.38 -16.47
C VAL A 72 3.13 -5.54 -17.22
N ILE A 73 3.03 -6.77 -16.70
CA ILE A 73 3.63 -7.97 -17.33
C ILE A 73 3.04 -8.20 -18.72
N THR A 74 1.72 -8.09 -18.85
CA THR A 74 1.02 -8.30 -20.13
C THR A 74 1.38 -7.21 -21.13
N GLY A 75 1.44 -5.95 -20.70
CA GLY A 75 1.89 -4.83 -21.53
C GLY A 75 3.33 -5.00 -22.02
N TYR A 76 4.23 -5.46 -21.15
CA TYR A 76 5.62 -5.76 -21.50
C TYR A 76 5.73 -6.88 -22.55
N ARG A 77 4.97 -7.98 -22.37
CA ARG A 77 4.92 -9.08 -23.35
C ARG A 77 4.42 -8.62 -24.72
N ARG A 78 3.37 -7.78 -24.76
CA ARG A 78 2.84 -7.22 -26.02
C ARG A 78 3.84 -6.29 -26.71
N GLN A 79 4.57 -5.47 -25.94
CA GLN A 79 5.62 -4.62 -26.51
C GLN A 79 6.77 -5.44 -27.08
N ARG A 80 7.26 -6.47 -26.36
CA ARG A 80 8.29 -7.38 -26.88
C ARG A 80 7.84 -8.12 -28.13
N ALA A 81 6.60 -8.60 -28.17
CA ALA A 81 6.05 -9.27 -29.36
C ALA A 81 5.93 -8.33 -30.57
N ARG A 82 5.77 -7.02 -30.36
CA ARG A 82 5.77 -6.01 -31.43
C ARG A 82 7.18 -5.55 -31.84
N VAL A 83 8.16 -5.67 -30.97
CA VAL A 83 9.55 -5.17 -31.14
C VAL A 83 10.53 -6.32 -31.45
N ALA A 84 10.05 -7.44 -32.01
CA ALA A 84 10.89 -8.57 -32.36
C ALA A 84 11.88 -8.20 -33.49
N GLU A 85 13.03 -7.60 -33.15
CA GLU A 85 14.32 -7.70 -33.86
C GLU A 85 15.54 -7.03 -33.18
N VAL A 86 15.47 -6.56 -31.93
CA VAL A 86 16.68 -6.05 -31.24
C VAL A 86 16.84 -6.67 -29.84
N PRO A 87 17.94 -7.40 -29.55
CA PRO A 87 18.25 -7.82 -28.21
C PRO A 87 18.73 -6.61 -27.42
N ILE A 88 17.94 -6.16 -26.44
CA ILE A 88 18.38 -5.19 -25.44
C ILE A 88 18.16 -5.80 -24.06
N GLU A 89 19.19 -5.70 -23.25
CA GLU A 89 19.38 -6.27 -21.91
C GLU A 89 18.13 -6.16 -21.04
N ASP A 90 17.86 -7.27 -20.34
CA ASP A 90 16.80 -7.40 -19.35
C ASP A 90 17.00 -6.40 -18.21
N LYS A 91 16.47 -5.19 -18.37
CA LYS A 91 16.38 -4.23 -17.27
C LYS A 91 15.35 -4.71 -16.26
N ASP A 92 15.88 -5.21 -15.15
CA ASP A 92 15.38 -5.08 -13.77
C ASP A 92 13.85 -5.13 -13.62
N TRP A 93 13.27 -6.24 -14.07
CA TRP A 93 11.97 -6.65 -13.55
C TRP A 93 12.18 -7.33 -12.19
N PRO A 94 11.28 -7.13 -11.20
CA PRO A 94 11.16 -8.01 -10.04
C PRO A 94 10.91 -9.44 -10.47
N ARG A 95 12.00 -10.19 -10.69
CA ARG A 95 11.98 -11.52 -11.31
C ARG A 95 11.51 -12.61 -10.37
N SER A 96 11.39 -12.33 -9.08
CA SER A 96 10.92 -13.27 -8.07
C SER A 96 9.53 -12.89 -7.56
N GLY A 97 8.73 -13.89 -7.17
CA GLY A 97 7.53 -13.65 -6.36
C GLY A 97 7.85 -12.90 -5.07
N ASP A 98 9.06 -13.07 -4.56
CA ASP A 98 9.56 -12.51 -3.30
C ASP A 98 9.61 -10.97 -3.29
N GLU A 99 10.00 -10.31 -4.38
CA GLU A 99 10.03 -8.84 -4.42
C GLU A 99 8.61 -8.23 -4.42
N PHE A 100 7.65 -8.91 -5.05
CA PHE A 100 6.25 -8.48 -5.03
C PHE A 100 5.64 -8.64 -3.63
N GLU A 101 5.93 -9.77 -2.97
CA GLU A 101 5.48 -10.05 -1.61
C GLU A 101 6.04 -9.01 -0.63
N GLN A 102 7.32 -8.66 -0.74
CA GLN A 102 7.93 -7.61 0.09
C GLN A 102 7.28 -6.23 -0.12
N VAL A 103 6.95 -5.87 -1.36
CA VAL A 103 6.25 -4.60 -1.64
C VAL A 103 4.83 -4.63 -1.07
N LEU A 104 4.13 -5.75 -1.19
CA LEU A 104 2.78 -5.92 -0.66
C LEU A 104 2.78 -5.86 0.88
N GLN A 105 3.73 -6.53 1.53
CA GLN A 105 3.95 -6.46 2.97
C GLN A 105 4.28 -5.04 3.43
N GLY A 106 5.18 -4.35 2.73
CA GLY A 106 5.50 -2.95 3.01
C GLY A 106 4.28 -2.03 2.90
N TRP A 107 3.39 -2.29 1.93
CA TRP A 107 2.12 -1.59 1.79
C TRP A 107 1.15 -1.92 2.93
N GLN A 108 0.98 -3.20 3.29
CA GLN A 108 0.11 -3.64 4.40
C GLN A 108 0.54 -3.01 5.73
N VAL A 109 1.85 -2.94 5.99
CA VAL A 109 2.40 -2.25 7.17
C VAL A 109 2.11 -0.76 7.14
N ALA A 110 2.27 -0.10 5.99
CA ALA A 110 1.97 1.32 5.85
C ALA A 110 0.47 1.63 6.10
N GLU A 111 -0.43 0.79 5.63
CA GLU A 111 -1.87 0.90 5.91
C GLU A 111 -2.22 0.63 7.38
N ALA A 112 -1.62 -0.40 7.98
CA ALA A 112 -1.83 -0.69 9.40
C ALA A 112 -1.38 0.49 10.28
N MET A 113 -0.27 1.15 9.92
CA MET A 113 0.18 2.39 10.56
C MET A 113 -0.77 3.57 10.32
N ARG A 114 -1.47 3.64 9.18
CA ARG A 114 -2.47 4.68 8.89
C ARG A 114 -3.76 4.50 9.69
N ALA A 115 -4.14 3.27 9.99
CA ALA A 115 -5.31 2.95 10.81
C ALA A 115 -5.13 3.32 12.30
N LEU A 116 -3.90 3.48 12.78
CA LEU A 116 -3.63 3.92 14.15
C LEU A 116 -4.10 5.36 14.39
N SER A 117 -4.61 5.62 15.60
CA SER A 117 -4.85 7.00 16.07
C SER A 117 -3.56 7.82 15.98
N ARG A 118 -3.70 9.15 15.84
CA ARG A 118 -2.54 10.06 15.73
C ARG A 118 -1.57 9.88 16.90
N ASP A 119 -2.10 9.72 18.10
CA ASP A 119 -1.33 9.52 19.34
C ASP A 119 -0.59 8.18 19.36
N HIS A 120 -1.25 7.09 18.95
CA HIS A 120 -0.61 5.77 18.82
C HIS A 120 0.49 5.78 17.77
N ARG A 121 0.23 6.38 16.61
CA ARG A 121 1.22 6.48 15.53
C ARG A 121 2.43 7.31 15.94
N ALA A 122 2.22 8.41 16.66
CA ALA A 122 3.28 9.27 17.17
C ALA A 122 4.21 8.49 18.11
N VAL A 123 3.67 7.76 19.08
CA VAL A 123 4.52 7.02 20.03
C VAL A 123 5.32 5.90 19.34
N ILE A 124 4.75 5.22 18.34
CA ILE A 124 5.46 4.22 17.55
C ILE A 124 6.59 4.87 16.73
N ALA A 125 6.33 6.00 16.07
CA ALA A 125 7.34 6.70 15.29
C ALA A 125 8.53 7.13 16.16
N GLU A 126 8.27 7.61 17.37
CA GLU A 126 9.29 8.05 18.30
C GLU A 126 10.16 6.89 18.82
N LEU A 127 9.55 5.79 19.23
CA LEU A 127 10.27 4.66 19.81
C LEU A 127 10.98 3.79 18.75
N PHE A 128 10.35 3.54 17.61
CA PHE A 128 10.84 2.56 16.63
C PHE A 128 11.55 3.20 15.43
N TYR A 129 11.01 4.28 14.87
CA TYR A 129 11.65 4.94 13.71
C TYR A 129 12.76 5.90 14.13
N ARG A 130 12.54 6.69 15.19
CA ARG A 130 13.54 7.60 15.73
C ARG A 130 14.45 6.95 16.77
N ARG A 131 14.17 5.70 17.16
CA ARG A 131 14.93 4.89 18.13
C ARG A 131 15.16 5.62 19.46
N ARG A 132 14.19 6.44 19.88
CA ARG A 132 14.27 7.19 21.14
C ARG A 132 13.89 6.28 22.31
N THR A 133 14.48 6.54 23.46
CA THR A 133 14.05 5.95 24.73
C THR A 133 12.67 6.49 25.14
N VAL A 134 12.00 5.79 26.06
CA VAL A 134 10.73 6.24 26.64
C VAL A 134 10.83 7.64 27.23
N ALA A 135 11.95 7.97 27.88
CA ALA A 135 12.17 9.28 28.49
C ALA A 135 12.34 10.40 27.46
N GLU A 136 13.03 10.12 26.34
CA GLU A 136 13.20 11.07 25.25
C GLU A 136 11.90 11.28 24.48
N ALA A 137 11.18 10.20 24.16
CA ALA A 137 9.87 10.27 23.53
C ALA A 137 8.86 11.05 24.40
N ALA A 138 8.90 10.87 25.72
CA ALA A 138 8.08 11.62 26.67
C ALA A 138 8.32 13.13 26.57
N LYS A 139 9.60 13.55 26.52
CA LYS A 139 9.98 14.96 26.35
C LYS A 139 9.50 15.52 25.01
N VAL A 140 9.70 14.79 23.92
CA VAL A 140 9.32 15.23 22.56
C VAL A 140 7.81 15.36 22.41
N LEU A 141 7.06 14.39 22.94
CA LEU A 141 5.61 14.33 22.82
C LEU A 141 4.87 15.17 23.87
N GLY A 142 5.58 15.70 24.87
CA GLY A 142 4.99 16.49 25.96
C GLY A 142 4.05 15.68 26.86
N ILE A 143 4.33 14.39 27.06
CA ILE A 143 3.49 13.48 27.86
C ILE A 143 4.32 12.73 28.91
N PRO A 144 3.73 12.24 30.02
CA PRO A 144 4.45 11.47 31.03
C PRO A 144 5.07 10.17 30.47
N PRO A 145 6.24 9.73 30.99
CA PRO A 145 6.84 8.45 30.61
C PRO A 145 5.91 7.25 30.82
N GLY A 146 5.07 7.27 31.85
CA GLY A 146 4.04 6.26 32.07
C GLY A 146 3.01 6.21 30.94
N THR A 147 2.61 7.37 30.42
CA THR A 147 1.72 7.49 29.27
C THR A 147 2.38 7.01 27.98
N VAL A 148 3.69 7.26 27.79
CA VAL A 148 4.43 6.69 26.65
C VAL A 148 4.38 5.15 26.69
N LYS A 149 4.61 4.54 27.86
CA LYS A 149 4.55 3.08 28.02
C LYS A 149 3.16 2.50 27.78
N SER A 150 2.12 3.07 28.37
CA SER A 150 0.76 2.57 28.17
C SER A 150 0.30 2.77 26.73
N ARG A 151 0.57 3.94 26.14
CA ARG A 151 0.22 4.26 24.77
C ARG A 151 0.95 3.39 23.76
N SER A 152 2.23 3.07 23.97
CA SER A 152 2.97 2.17 23.07
C SER A 152 2.45 0.73 23.17
N PHE A 153 2.07 0.26 24.36
CA PHE A 153 1.44 -1.04 24.54
C PHE A 153 0.14 -1.17 23.73
N TYR A 154 -0.78 -0.21 23.86
CA TYR A 154 -2.04 -0.22 23.11
C TYR A 154 -1.83 0.02 21.61
N ALA A 155 -0.85 0.85 21.22
CA ALA A 155 -0.50 1.07 19.82
C ALA A 155 0.01 -0.20 19.15
N LEU A 156 0.89 -0.97 19.81
CA LEU A 156 1.39 -2.25 19.29
C LEU A 156 0.27 -3.29 19.16
N ARG A 157 -0.67 -3.34 20.10
CA ARG A 157 -1.83 -4.23 20.02
C ARG A 157 -2.76 -3.85 18.87
N ALA A 158 -3.05 -2.56 18.71
CA ALA A 158 -3.85 -2.06 17.60
C ALA A 158 -3.17 -2.33 16.25
N LEU A 159 -1.84 -2.17 16.19
CA LEU A 159 -1.06 -2.45 14.98
C LEU A 159 -1.09 -3.94 14.61
N ARG A 160 -0.96 -4.83 15.60
CA ARG A 160 -1.08 -6.29 15.41
C ARG A 160 -2.44 -6.66 14.83
N ASN A 161 -3.53 -6.19 15.45
CA ASN A 161 -4.88 -6.48 14.96
C ASN A 161 -5.06 -5.97 13.51
N ALA A 162 -4.58 -4.77 13.20
CA ALA A 162 -4.68 -4.21 11.85
C ALA A 162 -3.87 -5.00 10.82
N LEU A 163 -2.73 -5.58 11.21
CA LEU A 163 -1.92 -6.45 10.36
C LEU A 163 -2.59 -7.81 10.13
N GLU A 164 -3.15 -8.42 11.18
CA GLU A 164 -3.87 -9.69 11.11
C GLU A 164 -5.11 -9.58 10.20
N GLU A 165 -5.90 -8.51 10.32
CA GLU A 165 -7.02 -8.21 9.42
C GLU A 165 -6.60 -8.10 7.95
N ARG A 166 -5.34 -7.74 7.71
CA ARG A 166 -4.76 -7.58 6.37
C ARG A 166 -4.02 -8.83 5.89
N GLY A 167 -4.09 -9.93 6.65
CA GLY A 167 -3.47 -11.21 6.31
C GLY A 167 -1.96 -11.27 6.54
N VAL A 168 -1.40 -10.33 7.32
CA VAL A 168 0.01 -10.37 7.75
C VAL A 168 0.05 -11.09 9.10
N THR A 169 0.20 -12.42 9.05
CA THR A 169 0.15 -13.28 10.25
C THR A 169 1.52 -13.55 10.88
N GLU A 170 2.62 -13.31 10.17
CA GLU A 170 3.99 -13.46 10.69
C GLU A 170 4.84 -12.24 10.28
N LEU A 171 5.52 -11.64 11.27
CA LEU A 171 6.59 -10.65 11.11
C LEU A 171 7.87 -11.18 11.76
#